data_AF-A0A374UP90-F1
#
_entry.id   AF-A0A374UP90-F1
#
_cell.length_a   1.000
_cell.length_b   1.000
_cell.length_c   1.000
_cell.angle_alpha   90.00
_cell.angle_beta   90.00
_cell.angle_gamma   90.00
#
_symmetry.space_group_name_H-M   'P 1'
#
loop_
_entity.id
_entity.type
_entity.pdbx_description
1 polymer ?
#
loop_
_entity_poly.entity_id
_entity_poly.type
_entity_poly.pdbx_seq_one_letter_code
_entity_poly.pdbx_strand_id
1 'polypeptide(L)'
;MGSQVRILSPRPSEYAESIRFGVIFLLNLFWRLIMKKIISLVTVFVLCLTALVGCSGSKEVDLKTVLSDINSKYSLDLKELTEANDLKKYYSIDTADVKQFAAEINSDSNSRVEIVLVEAVDSDAAARVNEALSKTYTSIVTQYSGYNAEKLPMVEACKVTQDGNYVTMIVADQGPEILETFYGYIK
;
A
#
# COMPACT_ATOMS: atom_id res chain seq x y z
N MET A 1 -26.52 -85.32 59.43
CA MET A 1 -27.68 -84.98 58.57
C MET A 1 -27.90 -83.46 58.63
N GLY A 2 -27.93 -82.75 57.49
CA GLY A 2 -28.40 -81.35 57.33
C GLY A 2 -27.36 -80.25 57.61
N SER A 3 -26.57 -79.76 56.64
CA SER A 3 -26.84 -78.85 55.50
C SER A 3 -26.50 -77.38 55.82
N GLN A 4 -25.37 -76.92 55.28
CA GLN A 4 -24.90 -75.53 55.29
C GLN A 4 -25.55 -74.77 54.12
N VAL A 5 -26.35 -73.74 54.41
CA VAL A 5 -26.94 -72.85 53.40
C VAL A 5 -25.95 -71.73 53.09
N ARG A 6 -25.40 -71.75 51.87
CA ARG A 6 -24.49 -70.73 51.35
C ARG A 6 -25.33 -69.62 50.68
N ILE A 7 -25.32 -68.40 51.23
CA ILE A 7 -25.96 -67.24 50.60
C ILE A 7 -25.07 -66.76 49.44
N LEU A 8 -25.58 -66.87 48.22
CA LEU A 8 -24.94 -66.34 47.01
C LEU A 8 -25.27 -64.84 46.88
N SER A 9 -24.24 -63.99 46.77
CA SER A 9 -24.40 -62.59 46.33
C SER A 9 -24.87 -62.54 44.87
N PRO A 10 -25.73 -61.57 44.48
CA PRO A 10 -26.18 -61.45 43.09
C PRO A 10 -25.03 -61.07 42.16
N ARG A 11 -24.96 -61.72 40.97
CA ARG A 11 -24.05 -61.36 39.89
C ARG A 11 -24.49 -60.03 39.24
N PRO A 12 -23.56 -59.13 38.86
CA PRO A 12 -23.91 -57.92 38.11
C PRO A 12 -24.42 -58.29 36.71
N SER A 13 -25.51 -57.66 36.29
CA SER A 13 -26.18 -57.88 35.00
C SER A 13 -25.36 -57.33 33.83
N GLU A 14 -25.11 -58.16 32.84
CA GLU A 14 -24.40 -57.92 31.57
C GLU A 14 -24.88 -56.68 30.75
N TYR A 15 -26.07 -56.17 31.05
CA TYR A 15 -26.69 -55.05 30.32
C TYR A 15 -26.10 -53.66 30.63
N ALA A 16 -25.36 -53.50 31.75
CA ALA A 16 -24.79 -52.20 32.12
C ALA A 16 -23.49 -51.86 31.37
N GLU A 17 -22.76 -52.87 30.90
CA GLU A 17 -21.47 -52.71 30.21
C GLU A 17 -21.67 -52.35 28.72
N SER A 18 -22.71 -52.88 28.05
CA SER A 18 -22.96 -52.64 26.62
C SER A 18 -23.43 -51.21 26.32
N ILE A 19 -24.22 -50.60 27.20
CA ILE A 19 -24.68 -49.21 27.07
C ILE A 19 -23.51 -48.23 27.26
N ARG A 20 -22.59 -48.53 28.20
CA ARG A 20 -21.40 -47.72 28.43
C ARG A 20 -20.46 -47.71 27.22
N PHE A 21 -20.25 -48.85 26.57
CA PHE A 21 -19.43 -48.93 25.36
C PHE A 21 -20.06 -48.21 24.15
N GLY A 22 -21.37 -48.31 23.94
CA GLY A 22 -22.06 -47.68 22.81
C GLY A 22 -22.06 -46.14 22.86
N VAL A 23 -22.27 -45.55 24.04
CA VAL A 23 -22.32 -44.09 24.22
C VAL A 23 -20.93 -43.46 24.05
N ILE A 24 -19.87 -44.13 24.54
CA ILE A 24 -18.48 -43.66 24.39
C ILE A 24 -18.03 -43.74 22.92
N PHE A 25 -18.43 -44.77 22.18
CA PHE A 25 -18.08 -44.91 20.76
C PHE A 25 -18.73 -43.82 19.89
N LEU A 26 -19.99 -43.47 20.17
CA LEU A 26 -20.70 -42.40 19.47
C LEU A 26 -20.16 -41.01 19.82
N LEU A 27 -19.80 -40.75 21.09
CA LEU A 27 -19.16 -39.49 21.49
C LEU A 27 -17.81 -39.28 20.81
N ASN A 28 -16.99 -40.33 20.71
CA ASN A 28 -15.67 -40.26 20.08
C ASN A 28 -15.76 -40.09 18.55
N LEU A 29 -16.75 -40.71 17.90
CA LEU A 29 -16.97 -40.54 16.46
C LEU A 29 -17.48 -39.12 16.13
N PHE A 30 -18.34 -38.56 16.98
CA PHE A 30 -18.84 -37.19 16.84
C PHE A 30 -17.73 -36.15 17.06
N TRP A 31 -16.87 -36.35 18.06
CA TRP A 31 -15.69 -35.51 18.33
C TRP A 31 -14.68 -35.52 17.17
N ARG A 32 -14.49 -36.68 16.53
CA ARG A 32 -13.56 -36.86 15.40
C ARG A 32 -14.03 -36.20 14.10
N LEU A 33 -15.33 -35.99 13.94
CA LEU A 33 -15.92 -35.31 12.78
C LEU A 33 -15.93 -33.78 12.92
N ILE A 34 -16.05 -33.26 14.16
CA ILE A 34 -16.03 -31.81 14.43
C ILE A 34 -14.60 -31.24 14.30
N MET A 35 -13.57 -31.92 14.80
CA MET A 35 -12.18 -31.45 14.73
C MET A 35 -11.62 -31.36 13.29
N LYS A 36 -12.07 -32.21 12.36
CA LYS A 36 -11.60 -32.19 10.97
C LYS A 36 -12.00 -30.94 10.19
N LYS A 37 -13.16 -30.35 10.50
CA LYS A 37 -13.66 -29.16 9.81
C LYS A 37 -13.09 -27.86 10.38
N ILE A 38 -12.73 -27.84 11.66
CA ILE A 38 -12.14 -26.68 12.33
C ILE A 38 -10.64 -26.55 11.98
N ILE A 39 -9.90 -27.67 11.92
CA ILE A 39 -8.47 -27.66 11.56
C ILE A 39 -8.28 -27.18 10.11
N SER A 40 -9.14 -27.58 9.16
CA SER A 40 -9.05 -27.14 7.76
C SER A 40 -9.33 -25.65 7.55
N LEU A 41 -10.07 -24.98 8.45
CA LEU A 41 -10.44 -23.58 8.30
C LEU A 41 -9.34 -22.64 8.84
N VAL A 42 -8.65 -23.03 9.90
CA VAL A 42 -7.57 -22.24 10.51
C VAL A 42 -6.31 -22.22 9.63
N THR A 43 -6.00 -23.32 8.92
CA THR A 43 -4.81 -23.38 8.04
C THR A 43 -4.92 -22.44 6.83
N VAL A 44 -6.13 -22.21 6.30
CA VAL A 44 -6.35 -21.27 5.19
C VAL A 44 -6.22 -19.82 5.66
N PHE A 45 -6.67 -19.50 6.88
CA PHE A 45 -6.59 -18.14 7.42
C PHE A 45 -5.15 -17.72 7.76
N VAL A 46 -4.31 -18.65 8.21
CA VAL A 46 -2.89 -18.41 8.50
C VAL A 46 -2.07 -18.26 7.20
N LEU A 47 -2.44 -18.95 6.12
CA LEU A 47 -1.76 -18.82 4.82
C LEU A 47 -2.06 -17.48 4.12
N CYS A 48 -3.23 -16.88 4.37
CA CYS A 48 -3.57 -15.56 3.86
C CYS A 48 -2.82 -14.40 4.54
N LEU A 49 -2.34 -14.59 5.77
CA LEU A 49 -1.59 -13.54 6.50
C LEU A 49 -0.12 -13.45 6.09
N THR A 50 0.44 -14.50 5.48
CA THR A 50 1.85 -14.51 5.04
C THR A 50 2.05 -14.15 3.57
N ALA A 51 0.97 -14.09 2.77
CA ALA A 51 1.04 -13.74 1.35
C ALA A 51 1.20 -12.22 1.10
N LEU A 52 1.04 -11.38 2.14
CA LEU A 52 1.22 -9.93 2.06
C LEU A 52 2.57 -9.45 2.60
N VAL A 53 3.43 -10.34 3.11
CA VAL A 53 4.85 -10.01 3.31
C VAL A 53 5.58 -10.22 1.98
N GLY A 54 5.06 -9.59 0.93
CA GLY A 54 5.87 -9.22 -0.21
C GLY A 54 6.87 -8.22 0.31
N CYS A 55 8.04 -8.71 0.71
CA CYS A 55 9.23 -7.90 0.86
C CYS A 55 9.45 -7.25 -0.51
N SER A 56 8.88 -6.06 -0.69
CA SER A 56 9.27 -5.17 -1.75
C SER A 56 10.76 -4.95 -1.53
N GLY A 57 11.59 -5.61 -2.34
CA GLY A 57 12.96 -5.19 -2.53
C GLY A 57 12.92 -3.82 -3.17
N SER A 58 12.58 -2.80 -2.38
CA SER A 58 12.53 -1.42 -2.78
C SER A 58 13.97 -1.04 -3.07
N LYS A 59 14.30 -0.93 -4.36
CA LYS A 59 15.42 -0.11 -4.78
C LYS A 59 15.23 1.23 -4.10
N GLU A 60 16.16 1.59 -3.23
CA GLU A 60 16.21 2.93 -2.67
C GLU A 60 16.57 3.87 -3.82
N VAL A 61 15.59 4.67 -4.25
CA VAL A 61 15.75 5.62 -5.34
C VAL A 61 16.10 6.96 -4.73
N ASP A 62 17.28 7.50 -5.05
CA ASP A 62 17.64 8.86 -4.65
C ASP A 62 17.02 9.87 -5.63
N LEU A 63 15.98 10.57 -5.18
CA LEU A 63 15.23 11.50 -6.03
C LEU A 63 16.07 12.68 -6.52
N LYS A 64 17.13 13.08 -5.80
CA LYS A 64 18.03 14.14 -6.25
C LYS A 64 18.85 13.71 -7.47
N THR A 65 19.35 12.47 -7.46
CA THR A 65 20.01 11.88 -8.62
C THR A 65 19.05 11.77 -9.80
N VAL A 66 17.80 11.34 -9.56
CA VAL A 66 16.78 11.26 -10.63
C VAL A 66 16.50 12.63 -11.25
N LEU A 67 16.34 13.67 -10.43
CA LEU A 67 16.10 15.03 -10.94
C LEU A 67 17.30 15.57 -11.70
N SER A 68 18.53 15.34 -11.22
CA SER A 68 19.75 15.71 -11.93
C SER A 68 19.84 15.05 -13.31
N ASP A 69 19.50 13.76 -13.43
CA ASP A 69 19.49 13.04 -14.70
C ASP A 69 18.41 13.58 -15.66
N ILE A 70 17.23 13.91 -15.13
CA ILE A 70 16.16 14.58 -15.88
C ILE A 70 16.68 15.93 -16.41
N ASN A 71 17.26 16.77 -15.56
CA ASN A 71 17.76 18.08 -15.97
C ASN A 71 18.83 18.00 -17.05
N SER A 72 19.77 17.06 -16.91
CA SER A 72 20.80 16.79 -17.91
C SER A 72 20.20 16.35 -19.24
N LYS A 73 19.24 15.41 -19.22
CA LYS A 73 18.62 14.84 -20.42
C LYS A 73 17.72 15.83 -21.16
N TYR A 74 16.99 16.67 -20.43
CA TYR A 74 16.00 17.60 -20.98
C TYR A 74 16.48 19.05 -21.04
N SER A 75 17.73 19.32 -20.61
CA SER A 75 18.35 20.65 -20.62
C SER A 75 17.53 21.70 -19.86
N LEU A 76 17.05 21.33 -18.68
CA LEU A 76 16.24 22.18 -17.81
C LEU A 76 17.16 23.04 -16.93
N ASP A 77 16.83 24.33 -16.83
CA ASP A 77 17.49 25.29 -15.95
C ASP A 77 16.40 25.96 -15.10
N LEU A 78 16.17 25.39 -13.92
CA LEU A 78 15.06 25.73 -13.03
C LEU A 78 15.59 26.04 -11.63
N LYS A 79 14.78 26.73 -10.83
CA LYS A 79 15.13 27.00 -9.45
C LYS A 79 14.84 25.77 -8.59
N GLU A 80 15.88 25.20 -8.00
CA GLU A 80 15.76 24.12 -7.01
C GLU A 80 15.06 24.59 -5.72
N LEU A 81 14.22 23.73 -5.16
CA LEU A 81 13.68 23.83 -3.81
C LEU A 81 14.49 22.89 -2.91
N THR A 82 15.25 23.46 -1.98
CA THR A 82 16.21 22.68 -1.17
C THR A 82 15.65 22.26 0.19
N GLU A 83 14.68 23.01 0.72
CA GLU A 83 14.16 22.81 2.07
C GLU A 83 12.78 22.15 2.03
N ALA A 84 12.52 21.18 2.91
CA ALA A 84 11.18 20.55 2.98
C ALA A 84 10.07 21.58 3.29
N ASN A 85 10.40 22.67 3.99
CA ASN A 85 9.47 23.78 4.24
C ASN A 85 9.05 24.51 2.96
N ASP A 86 9.83 24.43 1.87
CA ASP A 86 9.40 24.94 0.57
C ASP A 86 8.20 24.14 0.05
N LEU A 87 8.15 22.82 0.24
CA LEU A 87 6.99 22.02 -0.16
C LEU A 87 5.71 22.44 0.58
N LYS A 88 5.83 22.77 1.87
CA LYS A 88 4.72 23.32 2.64
C LYS A 88 4.26 24.68 2.11
N LYS A 89 5.22 25.55 1.78
CA LYS A 89 4.96 26.90 1.27
C LYS A 89 4.31 26.89 -0.12
N TYR A 90 4.84 26.10 -1.05
CA TYR A 90 4.43 26.11 -2.45
C TYR A 90 3.26 25.16 -2.73
N TYR A 91 3.20 24.02 -2.04
CA TYR A 91 2.25 22.96 -2.36
C TYR A 91 1.33 22.57 -1.20
N SER A 92 1.48 23.18 -0.01
CA SER A 92 0.74 22.79 1.20
C SER A 92 0.97 21.35 1.64
N ILE A 93 2.14 20.78 1.33
CA ILE A 93 2.55 19.44 1.77
C ILE A 93 3.18 19.53 3.16
N ASP A 94 2.76 18.68 4.10
CA ASP A 94 3.41 18.62 5.43
C ASP A 94 4.78 17.94 5.32
N THR A 95 5.79 18.51 5.98
CA THR A 95 7.14 17.93 6.02
C THR A 95 7.16 16.57 6.69
N ALA A 96 6.21 16.27 7.59
CA ALA A 96 6.09 14.97 8.24
C ALA A 96 5.64 13.85 7.28
N ASP A 97 5.02 14.21 6.15
CA ASP A 97 4.57 13.26 5.13
C ASP A 97 5.69 12.88 4.14
N VAL A 98 6.83 13.56 4.19
CA VAL A 98 7.90 13.47 3.19
C VAL A 98 9.10 12.70 3.75
N LYS A 99 9.46 11.59 3.10
CA LYS A 99 10.70 10.85 3.38
C LYS A 99 11.90 11.49 2.67
N GLN A 100 11.74 11.79 1.39
CA GLN A 100 12.69 12.56 0.59
C GLN A 100 11.95 13.27 -0.56
N PHE A 101 12.58 14.28 -1.14
CA PHE A 101 12.04 14.97 -2.30
C PHE A 101 13.16 15.55 -3.16
N ALA A 102 12.82 15.82 -4.41
CA ALA A 102 13.58 16.67 -5.31
C ALA A 102 12.58 17.49 -6.11
N ALA A 103 12.73 18.82 -6.09
CA ALA A 103 11.77 19.69 -6.75
C ALA A 103 12.44 20.92 -7.33
N GLU A 104 11.97 21.30 -8.51
CA GLU A 104 12.47 22.43 -9.29
C GLU A 104 11.32 23.19 -9.92
N ILE A 105 11.41 24.52 -9.89
CA ILE A 105 10.34 25.40 -10.36
C ILE A 105 10.87 26.55 -11.22
N ASN A 106 10.10 26.91 -12.23
CA ASN A 106 10.11 28.21 -12.88
C ASN A 106 8.74 28.86 -12.64
N SER A 107 8.72 29.93 -11.84
CA SER A 107 7.50 30.63 -11.44
C SER A 107 7.00 31.67 -12.46
N ASP A 108 7.61 31.78 -13.65
CA ASP A 108 7.09 32.63 -14.72
C ASP A 108 5.73 32.09 -15.19
N SER A 109 4.67 32.90 -15.03
CA SER A 109 3.30 32.54 -15.40
C SER A 109 3.11 32.24 -16.89
N ASN A 110 4.01 32.70 -17.77
CA ASN A 110 3.93 32.44 -19.21
C ASN A 110 4.75 31.23 -19.68
N SER A 111 5.66 30.75 -18.83
CA SER A 111 6.59 29.66 -19.12
C SER A 111 6.75 28.71 -17.92
N ARG A 112 5.65 28.50 -17.18
CA ARG A 112 5.67 27.76 -15.92
C ARG A 112 6.12 26.33 -16.16
N VAL A 113 7.19 25.94 -15.49
CA VAL A 113 7.73 24.58 -15.46
C VAL A 113 7.89 24.18 -14.02
N GLU A 114 7.31 23.05 -13.63
CA GLU A 114 7.40 22.52 -12.26
C GLU A 114 7.60 21.02 -12.31
N ILE A 115 8.71 20.56 -11.73
CA ILE A 115 9.00 19.13 -11.55
C ILE A 115 9.09 18.91 -10.05
N VAL A 116 8.17 18.12 -9.51
CA VAL A 116 8.10 17.82 -8.08
C VAL A 116 8.06 16.31 -7.93
N LEU A 117 9.11 15.74 -7.35
CA LEU A 117 9.22 14.32 -7.04
C LEU A 117 9.25 14.16 -5.53
N VAL A 118 8.34 13.35 -4.98
CA VAL A 118 8.24 13.09 -3.53
C VAL A 118 8.19 11.60 -3.29
N GLU A 119 9.02 11.10 -2.38
CA GLU A 119 8.79 9.81 -1.73
C GLU A 119 8.16 10.10 -0.36
N ALA A 120 6.95 9.62 -0.15
CA ALA A 120 6.24 9.76 1.11
C ALA A 120 6.69 8.71 2.14
N VAL A 121 6.48 9.00 3.42
CA VAL A 121 6.86 8.09 4.52
C VAL A 121 6.06 6.78 4.52
N ASP A 122 4.82 6.82 4.02
CA ASP A 122 3.92 5.68 3.88
C ASP A 122 2.81 5.97 2.85
N SER A 123 1.90 5.01 2.66
CA SER A 123 0.81 5.10 1.69
C SER A 123 -0.24 6.18 2.03
N ASP A 124 -0.47 6.46 3.32
CA ASP A 124 -1.45 7.47 3.74
C ASP A 124 -0.87 8.88 3.52
N ALA A 125 0.41 9.05 3.82
CA ALA A 125 1.18 10.24 3.47
C ALA A 125 1.23 10.45 1.96
N ALA A 126 1.46 9.39 1.16
CA ALA A 126 1.44 9.48 -0.30
C ALA A 126 0.08 9.98 -0.82
N ALA A 127 -1.03 9.50 -0.25
CA ALA A 127 -2.36 9.98 -0.62
C ALA A 127 -2.55 11.48 -0.33
N ARG A 128 -2.09 11.97 0.82
CA ARG A 128 -2.14 13.41 1.18
C ARG A 128 -1.27 14.27 0.25
N VAL A 129 -0.06 13.81 -0.05
CA VAL A 129 0.84 14.47 -0.99
C VAL A 129 0.21 14.54 -2.38
N ASN A 130 -0.39 13.45 -2.86
CA ASN A 130 -1.08 13.38 -4.15
C ASN A 130 -2.27 14.34 -4.23
N GLU A 131 -3.07 14.45 -3.17
CA GLU A 131 -4.17 15.42 -3.09
C GLU A 131 -3.64 16.86 -3.21
N ALA A 132 -2.59 17.20 -2.47
CA ALA A 132 -1.99 18.53 -2.46
C ALA A 132 -1.41 18.92 -3.84
N LEU A 133 -0.70 18.00 -4.49
CA LEU A 133 -0.17 18.21 -5.84
C LEU A 133 -1.26 18.27 -6.89
N SER A 134 -2.29 17.42 -6.80
CA SER A 134 -3.44 17.43 -7.73
C SER A 134 -4.20 18.75 -7.66
N LYS A 135 -4.37 19.32 -6.47
CA LYS A 135 -4.96 20.65 -6.28
C LYS A 135 -4.11 21.74 -6.92
N THR A 136 -2.79 21.66 -6.77
CA THR A 136 -1.86 22.60 -7.41
C THR A 136 -1.94 22.49 -8.93
N TYR A 137 -1.87 21.28 -9.48
CA TYR A 137 -2.00 21.03 -10.92
C TYR A 137 -3.33 21.56 -11.48
N THR A 138 -4.44 21.33 -10.79
CA THR A 138 -5.75 21.87 -11.19
C THR A 138 -5.76 23.41 -11.25
N SER A 139 -5.07 24.07 -10.30
CA SER A 139 -4.89 25.52 -10.33
C SER A 139 -4.05 25.98 -11.53
N ILE A 140 -3.00 25.23 -11.90
CA ILE A 140 -2.18 25.51 -13.10
C ILE A 140 -3.05 25.42 -14.37
N VAL A 141 -3.77 24.31 -14.54
CA VAL A 141 -4.69 24.11 -15.69
C VAL A 141 -5.69 25.26 -15.79
N THR A 142 -6.30 25.64 -14.66
CA THR A 142 -7.27 26.74 -14.61
C THR A 142 -6.62 28.07 -15.03
N GLN A 143 -5.41 28.37 -14.57
CA GLN A 143 -4.68 29.59 -14.95
C GLN A 143 -4.38 29.62 -16.45
N TYR A 144 -3.92 28.51 -17.03
CA TYR A 144 -3.63 28.42 -18.46
C TYR A 144 -4.91 28.57 -19.29
N SER A 145 -6.03 27.98 -18.85
CA SER A 145 -7.32 28.14 -19.54
C SER A 145 -7.79 29.61 -19.63
N GLY A 146 -7.42 30.44 -18.65
CA GLY A 146 -7.83 31.85 -18.57
C GLY A 146 -6.87 32.85 -19.24
N TYR A 147 -5.56 32.58 -19.19
CA TYR A 147 -4.52 33.55 -19.58
C TYR A 147 -3.55 33.07 -20.66
N ASN A 148 -3.46 31.76 -20.90
CA ASN A 148 -2.49 31.16 -21.83
C ASN A 148 -3.08 29.92 -22.52
N ALA A 149 -4.25 30.10 -23.15
CA ALA A 149 -5.03 29.01 -23.72
C ALA A 149 -4.30 28.26 -24.85
N GLU A 150 -3.36 28.93 -25.54
CA GLU A 150 -2.51 28.32 -26.56
C GLU A 150 -1.61 27.20 -26.01
N LYS A 151 -1.16 27.32 -24.75
CA LYS A 151 -0.34 26.30 -24.07
C LYS A 151 -1.16 25.32 -23.23
N LEU A 152 -2.49 25.46 -23.16
CA LEU A 152 -3.34 24.56 -22.39
C LEU A 152 -3.18 23.07 -22.78
N PRO A 153 -3.09 22.69 -24.07
CA PRO A 153 -2.91 21.29 -24.45
C PRO A 153 -1.61 20.67 -23.90
N MET A 154 -0.55 21.47 -23.75
CA MET A 154 0.71 21.01 -23.15
C MET A 154 0.52 20.68 -21.67
N VAL A 155 -0.16 21.56 -20.92
CA VAL A 155 -0.42 21.34 -19.49
C VAL A 155 -1.39 20.17 -19.27
N GLU A 156 -2.37 19.97 -20.17
CA GLU A 156 -3.29 18.83 -20.09
C GLU A 156 -2.62 17.48 -20.42
N ALA A 157 -1.53 17.48 -21.17
CA ALA A 157 -0.72 16.29 -21.41
C ALA A 157 0.14 15.90 -20.18
N CYS A 158 0.44 16.87 -19.33
CA CYS A 158 1.15 16.72 -18.07
C CYS A 158 0.29 16.03 -16.99
N LYS A 159 0.91 15.50 -15.93
CA LYS A 159 0.20 14.67 -14.94
C LYS A 159 0.72 14.85 -13.52
N VAL A 160 -0.20 14.59 -12.58
CA VAL A 160 0.13 14.15 -11.22
C VAL A 160 -0.04 12.64 -11.16
N THR A 161 0.94 11.92 -10.62
CA THR A 161 0.90 10.45 -10.52
C THR A 161 1.33 9.98 -9.14
N GLN A 162 0.85 8.79 -8.76
CA GLN A 162 1.23 8.09 -7.55
C GLN A 162 1.54 6.63 -7.88
N ASP A 163 2.71 6.15 -7.47
CA ASP A 163 3.16 4.75 -7.59
C ASP A 163 3.76 4.30 -6.25
N GLY A 164 2.99 3.52 -5.50
CA GLY A 164 3.31 3.22 -4.11
C GLY A 164 3.40 4.50 -3.27
N ASN A 165 4.56 4.71 -2.64
CA ASN A 165 4.87 5.90 -1.85
C ASN A 165 5.43 7.06 -2.69
N TYR A 166 5.72 6.85 -3.97
CA TYR A 166 6.25 7.90 -4.84
C TYR A 166 5.11 8.68 -5.47
N VAL A 167 5.15 10.00 -5.35
CA VAL A 167 4.18 10.93 -5.93
C VAL A 167 4.92 11.97 -6.76
N THR A 168 4.42 12.26 -7.96
CA THR A 168 5.02 13.26 -8.83
C THR A 168 4.00 14.25 -9.36
N MET A 169 4.45 15.49 -9.59
CA MET A 169 3.80 16.46 -10.46
C MET A 169 4.83 16.95 -11.45
N ILE A 170 4.58 16.76 -12.74
CA ILE A 170 5.48 17.19 -13.81
C ILE A 170 4.66 18.06 -14.75
N VAL A 171 4.97 19.36 -14.79
CA VAL A 171 4.44 20.34 -15.73
C VAL A 171 5.61 20.91 -16.52
N ALA A 172 5.74 20.50 -17.78
CA ALA A 172 6.82 20.90 -18.68
C ALA A 172 6.42 20.59 -20.13
N ASP A 173 7.07 21.23 -21.11
CA ASP A 173 6.82 20.97 -22.54
C ASP A 173 7.00 19.47 -22.91
N GLN A 174 7.93 18.78 -22.27
CA GLN A 174 8.22 17.34 -22.43
C GLN A 174 7.69 16.52 -21.24
N GLY A 175 6.59 16.94 -20.62
CA GLY A 175 6.05 16.34 -19.40
C GLY A 175 5.87 14.81 -19.46
N PRO A 176 5.21 14.26 -20.51
CA PRO A 176 5.07 12.81 -20.66
C PRO A 176 6.41 12.07 -20.73
N GLU A 177 7.40 12.58 -21.46
CA GLU A 177 8.71 11.93 -21.61
C GLU A 177 9.52 11.99 -20.30
N ILE A 178 9.42 13.08 -19.57
CA ILE A 178 10.04 13.23 -18.25
C ILE A 178 9.43 12.21 -17.28
N LEU A 179 8.10 12.05 -17.30
CA LEU A 179 7.40 11.07 -16.47
C LEU A 179 7.85 9.63 -16.79
N GLU A 180 8.00 9.28 -18.06
CA GLU A 180 8.55 7.98 -18.46
C GLU A 180 9.99 7.78 -17.97
N THR A 181 10.82 8.83 -18.02
CA THR A 181 12.17 8.79 -17.46
C THR A 181 12.13 8.50 -15.97
N PHE A 182 11.28 9.19 -15.21
CA PHE A 182 11.08 8.93 -13.78
C PHE A 182 10.66 7.48 -13.50
N TYR A 183 9.71 6.94 -14.27
CA TYR A 183 9.28 5.55 -14.10
C TYR A 183 10.39 4.53 -14.33
N GLY A 184 11.38 4.84 -15.18
CA GLY A 184 12.57 4.00 -15.35
C GLY A 184 13.43 3.82 -14.09
N TYR A 185 13.26 4.67 -13.07
CA TYR A 185 13.98 4.55 -11.79
C TYR A 185 13.20 3.79 -10.73
N ILE A 186 11.88 3.95 -10.70
CA ILE A 186 11.04 3.43 -9.60
C ILE A 186 10.32 2.10 -9.92
N LYS A 187 10.25 1.69 -11.19
CA LYS A 187 9.64 0.42 -11.64
C LYS A 187 10.69 -0.59 -12.10
#